data_AF-A0A7C7QSZ4-F1
#
_entry.id   AF-A0A7C7QSZ4-F1
#
_cell.length_a   1.000
_cell.length_b   1.000
_cell.length_c   1.000
_cell.angle_alpha   90.00
_cell.angle_beta   90.00
_cell.angle_gamma   90.00
#
_symmetry.space_group_name_H-M   'P 1'
#
loop_
_entity.id
_entity.type
_entity.pdbx_description
1 polymer ?
#
loop_
_entity_poly.entity_id
_entity_poly.type
_entity_poly.pdbx_seq_one_letter_code
_entity_poly.pdbx_strand_id
1 'polypeptide(L)'
;MKKTPKISLIVEAFHNLEKAYVDMKKNLEISKEEFVKNKLVRDRVRIDFNLAFESTMRVCRHLSAVYGIRTSSKDCLSKVGQFIGLPFAEKLKEFADFYFKYRDLKNVVSPEELYDFLKENLLVFKEFARGVIEYIKKTTGNYLLIDFELLNEKAKFIKDSVKKIDFVISQGFEEFKETPMYYDRVKYFYQVAYDSLFDVCKHLAPKFGIKKFGDDCLTKMVEKGIIPESYYETVLKMSLLKNKLISTWEVSPEELYNSLKELNKEFIPILREISNSLKELLNKKVKTTN
;
A
#
# COMPACT_ATOMS: atom_id res chain seq x y z
N MET A 1 -19.29 -8.92 14.21
CA MET A 1 -19.06 -7.87 13.20
C MET A 1 -19.09 -8.50 11.81
N LYS A 2 -19.79 -7.89 10.85
CA LYS A 2 -19.77 -8.31 9.44
C LYS A 2 -18.34 -8.07 8.93
N LYS A 3 -17.62 -9.12 8.51
CA LYS A 3 -16.25 -8.95 7.98
C LYS A 3 -16.35 -8.17 6.67
N THR A 4 -15.58 -7.09 6.55
CA THR A 4 -15.47 -6.29 5.34
C THR A 4 -14.15 -6.62 4.62
N PRO A 5 -14.08 -6.46 3.28
CA PRO A 5 -12.81 -6.59 2.58
C PRO A 5 -11.80 -5.52 3.06
N LYS A 6 -10.70 -5.97 3.68
CA LYS A 6 -9.51 -5.14 3.94
C LYS A 6 -8.91 -4.62 2.63
N ILE A 7 -9.05 -3.31 2.40
CA ILE A 7 -8.66 -2.67 1.16
C ILE A 7 -7.13 -2.56 1.02
N SER A 8 -6.42 -2.21 2.09
CA SER A 8 -4.94 -2.18 2.13
C SER A 8 -4.33 -3.49 1.66
N LEU A 9 -4.81 -4.62 2.18
CA LEU A 9 -4.34 -5.95 1.80
C LEU A 9 -4.49 -6.19 0.29
N ILE A 10 -5.64 -5.81 -0.27
CA ILE A 10 -5.95 -6.04 -1.68
C ILE A 10 -5.10 -5.15 -2.58
N VAL A 11 -4.97 -3.88 -2.22
CA VAL A 11 -4.14 -2.91 -2.97
C VAL A 11 -2.67 -3.29 -2.92
N GLU A 12 -2.15 -3.67 -1.75
CA GLU A 12 -0.76 -4.12 -1.57
C GLU A 12 -0.47 -5.38 -2.41
N ALA A 13 -1.36 -6.38 -2.34
CA ALA A 13 -1.22 -7.60 -3.13
C ALA A 13 -1.24 -7.30 -4.64
N PHE A 14 -2.15 -6.46 -5.12
CA PHE A 14 -2.21 -6.13 -6.54
C PHE A 14 -1.08 -5.21 -7.01
N HIS A 15 -0.47 -4.42 -6.13
CA HIS A 15 0.77 -3.70 -6.44
C HIS A 15 1.94 -4.65 -6.68
N ASN A 16 2.10 -5.66 -5.82
CA ASN A 16 3.12 -6.69 -5.99
C ASN A 16 2.87 -7.53 -7.25
N LEU A 17 1.60 -7.84 -7.52
CA LEU A 17 1.17 -8.51 -8.75
C LEU A 17 1.56 -7.71 -9.99
N GLU A 18 1.27 -6.40 -10.03
CA GLU A 18 1.56 -5.57 -11.20
C GLU A 18 3.07 -5.49 -11.47
N LYS A 19 3.89 -5.33 -10.42
CA LYS A 19 5.36 -5.33 -10.56
C LYS A 19 5.86 -6.64 -11.19
N ALA A 20 5.44 -7.77 -10.61
CA ALA A 20 5.80 -9.09 -11.12
C ALA A 20 5.29 -9.32 -12.55
N TYR A 21 4.07 -8.89 -12.84
CA TYR A 21 3.50 -8.96 -14.18
C TYR A 21 4.34 -8.20 -15.22
N VAL A 22 4.75 -6.96 -14.92
CA VAL A 22 5.55 -6.14 -15.84
C VAL A 22 6.90 -6.78 -16.11
N ASP A 23 7.57 -7.28 -15.07
CA ASP A 23 8.86 -7.95 -15.21
C ASP A 23 8.74 -9.27 -15.99
N MET A 24 7.72 -10.09 -15.71
CA MET A 24 7.44 -11.30 -16.49
C MET A 24 7.15 -10.97 -17.95
N LYS A 25 6.30 -9.97 -18.22
CA LYS A 25 5.94 -9.58 -19.58
C LYS A 25 7.19 -9.24 -20.38
N LYS A 26 8.07 -8.41 -19.83
CA LYS A 26 9.36 -8.03 -20.45
C LYS A 26 10.23 -9.26 -20.72
N ASN A 27 10.39 -10.13 -19.72
CA ASN A 27 11.23 -11.32 -19.84
C ASN A 27 10.65 -12.41 -20.77
N LEU A 28 9.35 -12.34 -21.10
CA LEU A 28 8.70 -13.20 -22.08
C LEU A 28 8.73 -12.60 -23.50
N GLU A 29 9.21 -11.38 -23.71
CA GLU A 29 9.31 -10.78 -25.06
C GLU A 29 10.39 -11.45 -25.93
N ILE A 30 11.39 -12.09 -25.32
CA ILE A 30 12.41 -12.87 -26.03
C ILE A 30 11.83 -14.13 -26.69
N SER A 31 12.57 -14.72 -27.63
CA SER A 31 12.16 -15.98 -28.27
C SER A 31 12.14 -17.15 -27.29
N LYS A 32 11.36 -18.17 -27.60
CA LYS A 32 11.28 -19.40 -26.79
C LYS A 32 12.66 -20.06 -26.65
N GLU A 33 13.43 -20.12 -27.73
CA GLU A 33 14.78 -20.71 -27.73
C GLU A 33 15.74 -19.94 -26.82
N GLU A 34 15.67 -18.60 -26.84
CA GLU A 34 16.48 -17.76 -25.98
C GLU A 34 16.09 -17.93 -24.51
N PHE A 35 14.78 -17.94 -24.22
CA PHE A 35 14.27 -18.18 -22.87
C PHE A 35 14.74 -19.52 -22.31
N VAL A 36 14.67 -20.59 -23.11
CA VAL A 36 15.09 -21.93 -22.70
C VAL A 36 16.57 -21.98 -22.36
N LYS A 37 17.42 -21.29 -23.13
CA LYS A 37 18.88 -21.28 -22.93
C LYS A 37 19.32 -20.37 -21.78
N ASN A 38 18.58 -19.30 -21.52
CA ASN A 38 18.99 -18.27 -20.55
C ASN A 38 18.55 -18.60 -19.13
N LYS A 39 19.44 -19.19 -18.32
CA LYS A 39 19.15 -19.55 -16.92
C LYS A 39 18.71 -18.36 -16.07
N LEU A 40 19.34 -17.19 -16.21
CA LEU A 40 19.03 -16.03 -15.39
C LEU A 40 17.61 -15.51 -15.66
N VAL A 41 17.19 -15.49 -16.92
CA VAL A 41 15.83 -15.11 -17.30
C VAL A 41 14.82 -16.11 -16.74
N ARG A 42 15.09 -17.43 -16.84
CA ARG A 42 14.21 -18.46 -16.27
C ARG A 42 14.06 -18.32 -14.76
N ASP A 43 15.16 -18.11 -14.04
CA ASP A 43 15.14 -17.92 -12.59
C ASP A 43 14.36 -16.66 -12.20
N ARG A 44 14.52 -15.57 -12.97
CA ARG A 44 13.75 -14.34 -12.75
C ARG A 44 12.25 -14.54 -12.97
N VAL A 45 11.86 -15.12 -14.11
CA VAL A 45 10.45 -15.39 -14.43
C VAL A 45 9.83 -16.34 -13.41
N ARG A 46 10.57 -17.33 -12.91
CA ARG A 46 10.12 -18.18 -11.81
C ARG A 46 9.78 -17.41 -10.54
N ILE A 47 10.67 -16.49 -10.14
CA ILE A 47 10.46 -15.66 -8.95
C ILE A 47 9.22 -14.78 -9.13
N ASP A 48 9.12 -14.11 -10.28
CA ASP A 48 8.03 -13.19 -10.55
C ASP A 48 6.69 -13.95 -10.71
N PHE A 49 6.68 -15.14 -11.30
CA PHE A 49 5.48 -15.98 -11.40
C PHE A 49 4.99 -16.41 -10.02
N ASN A 50 5.89 -16.85 -9.14
CA ASN A 50 5.56 -17.17 -7.76
C ASN A 50 4.99 -15.96 -7.00
N LEU A 51 5.62 -14.79 -7.14
CA LEU A 51 5.16 -13.57 -6.48
C LEU A 51 3.77 -13.16 -6.97
N ALA A 52 3.53 -13.20 -8.28
CA ALA A 52 2.23 -12.90 -8.89
C ALA A 52 1.15 -13.88 -8.41
N PHE A 53 1.45 -15.19 -8.41
CA PHE A 53 0.51 -16.20 -7.96
C PHE A 53 0.16 -16.07 -6.48
N GLU A 54 1.14 -15.95 -5.59
CA GLU A 54 0.88 -15.81 -4.16
C GLU A 54 0.18 -14.49 -3.82
N SER A 55 0.45 -13.41 -4.56
CA SER A 55 -0.29 -12.15 -4.41
C SER A 55 -1.77 -12.31 -4.78
N THR A 56 -2.05 -13.03 -5.86
CA THR A 56 -3.42 -13.37 -6.29
C THR A 56 -4.11 -14.27 -5.27
N MET A 57 -3.41 -15.29 -4.76
CA MET A 57 -3.91 -16.20 -3.74
C MET A 57 -4.15 -15.50 -2.39
N ARG A 58 -3.34 -14.52 -2.00
CA ARG A 58 -3.54 -13.72 -0.78
C ARG A 58 -4.90 -13.01 -0.82
N VAL A 59 -5.23 -12.39 -1.95
CA VAL A 59 -6.53 -11.76 -2.16
C VAL A 59 -7.64 -12.80 -2.15
N CYS A 60 -7.45 -13.91 -2.85
CA CYS A 60 -8.43 -14.99 -2.90
C CYS A 60 -8.79 -15.54 -1.51
N ARG A 61 -7.78 -15.90 -0.71
CA ARG A 61 -7.94 -16.42 0.66
C ARG A 61 -8.66 -15.40 1.54
N HIS A 62 -8.33 -14.12 1.39
CA HIS A 62 -8.97 -13.03 2.12
C HIS A 62 -10.46 -12.90 1.76
N LEU A 63 -10.81 -12.84 0.47
CA LEU A 63 -12.20 -12.75 0.04
C LEU A 63 -13.00 -14.01 0.43
N SER A 64 -12.39 -15.18 0.30
CA SER A 64 -12.95 -16.45 0.76
C SER A 64 -13.32 -16.40 2.26
N ALA A 65 -12.41 -15.91 3.11
CA ALA A 65 -12.65 -15.75 4.55
C ALA A 65 -13.68 -14.66 4.90
N VAL A 66 -13.74 -13.58 4.11
CA VAL A 66 -14.69 -12.48 4.30
C VAL A 66 -16.11 -12.89 3.92
N TYR A 67 -16.27 -13.61 2.80
CA TYR A 67 -17.57 -14.00 2.27
C TYR A 67 -18.01 -15.42 2.63
N GLY A 68 -17.20 -16.16 3.41
CA GLY A 68 -17.53 -17.51 3.86
C GLY A 68 -17.53 -18.56 2.74
N ILE A 69 -16.71 -18.36 1.71
CA ILE A 69 -16.62 -19.26 0.56
C ILE A 69 -15.75 -20.46 0.97
N ARG A 70 -16.27 -21.68 0.89
CA ARG A 70 -15.49 -22.88 1.24
C ARG A 70 -14.53 -23.24 0.11
N THR A 71 -13.24 -22.97 0.32
CA THR A 71 -12.18 -23.21 -0.65
C THR A 71 -11.02 -24.01 -0.05
N SER A 72 -10.30 -24.72 -0.91
CA SER A 72 -8.94 -25.23 -0.71
C SER A 72 -7.94 -24.33 -1.44
N SER A 73 -6.65 -24.65 -1.37
CA SER A 73 -5.63 -23.91 -2.13
C SER A 73 -5.76 -24.06 -3.65
N LYS A 74 -6.27 -25.19 -4.15
CA LYS A 74 -6.35 -25.49 -5.59
C LYS A 74 -7.56 -24.87 -6.30
N ASP A 75 -8.67 -24.70 -5.58
CA ASP A 75 -9.93 -24.21 -6.14
C ASP A 75 -10.32 -22.81 -5.60
N CYS A 76 -9.43 -22.14 -4.87
CA CYS A 76 -9.70 -20.81 -4.35
C CYS A 76 -10.05 -19.85 -5.49
N LEU A 77 -9.14 -19.71 -6.47
CA LEU A 77 -9.28 -18.72 -7.53
C LEU A 77 -10.56 -18.92 -8.34
N SER A 78 -10.88 -20.16 -8.70
CA SER A 78 -12.10 -20.48 -9.45
C SER A 78 -13.35 -20.23 -8.62
N LYS A 79 -13.42 -20.68 -7.37
CA LYS A 79 -14.61 -20.46 -6.52
C LYS A 79 -14.85 -18.99 -6.18
N VAL A 80 -13.78 -18.24 -5.88
CA VAL A 80 -13.89 -16.79 -5.69
C VAL A 80 -14.27 -16.11 -7.00
N GLY A 81 -13.69 -16.53 -8.13
CA GLY A 81 -14.04 -16.05 -9.46
C GLY A 81 -15.52 -16.26 -9.80
N GLN A 82 -16.05 -17.46 -9.55
CA GLN A 82 -17.47 -17.78 -9.71
C GLN A 82 -18.35 -16.90 -8.81
N PHE A 83 -17.98 -16.76 -7.52
CA PHE A 83 -18.72 -15.96 -6.56
C PHE A 83 -18.82 -14.48 -6.97
N ILE A 84 -17.74 -13.90 -7.50
CA ILE A 84 -17.74 -12.50 -7.96
C ILE A 84 -18.22 -12.33 -9.41
N GLY A 85 -18.54 -13.42 -10.11
CA GLY A 85 -19.12 -13.41 -11.46
C GLY A 85 -18.10 -13.23 -12.60
N LEU A 86 -16.89 -13.78 -12.49
CA LEU A 86 -15.91 -13.75 -13.59
C LEU A 86 -16.24 -14.78 -14.68
N PRO A 87 -16.30 -14.40 -15.97
CA PRO A 87 -16.67 -15.31 -17.04
C PRO A 87 -15.61 -16.40 -17.32
N PHE A 88 -14.38 -16.20 -16.84
CA PHE A 88 -13.24 -17.12 -17.02
C PHE A 88 -12.91 -17.90 -15.74
N ALA A 89 -13.87 -18.07 -14.82
CA ALA A 89 -13.60 -18.70 -13.53
C ALA A 89 -13.08 -20.14 -13.63
N GLU A 90 -13.49 -20.90 -14.66
CA GLU A 90 -12.95 -22.25 -14.92
C GLU A 90 -11.47 -22.20 -15.33
N LYS A 91 -11.07 -21.23 -16.16
CA LYS A 91 -9.67 -21.02 -16.54
C LYS A 91 -8.77 -20.73 -15.32
N LEU A 92 -9.31 -20.13 -14.26
CA LEU A 92 -8.57 -19.91 -13.01
C LEU A 92 -8.23 -21.21 -12.28
N LYS A 93 -9.02 -22.28 -12.48
CA LYS A 93 -8.73 -23.60 -11.93
C LYS A 93 -7.54 -24.23 -12.64
N GLU A 94 -7.57 -24.26 -13.97
CA GLU A 94 -6.45 -24.74 -14.80
C GLU A 94 -5.16 -23.98 -14.48
N PHE A 95 -5.29 -22.66 -14.31
CA PHE A 95 -4.18 -21.80 -13.92
C PHE A 95 -3.58 -22.17 -12.56
N ALA A 96 -4.43 -22.43 -11.56
CA ALA A 96 -3.98 -22.88 -10.25
C ALA A 96 -3.34 -24.28 -10.31
N ASP A 97 -3.96 -25.21 -11.04
CA ASP A 97 -3.46 -26.58 -11.20
C ASP A 97 -2.06 -26.60 -11.83
N PHE A 98 -1.83 -25.78 -12.87
CA PHE A 98 -0.50 -25.59 -13.44
C PHE A 98 0.51 -25.08 -12.41
N TYR A 99 0.14 -24.05 -11.63
CA TYR A 99 1.04 -23.53 -10.59
C TYR A 99 1.42 -24.58 -9.55
N PHE A 100 0.45 -25.39 -9.09
CA PHE A 100 0.75 -26.46 -8.15
C PHE A 100 1.60 -27.56 -8.77
N LYS A 101 1.37 -27.92 -10.03
CA LYS A 101 2.26 -28.84 -10.78
C LYS A 101 3.68 -28.26 -10.87
N TYR A 102 3.81 -26.99 -11.21
CA TYR A 102 5.08 -26.28 -11.37
C TYR A 102 5.89 -26.20 -10.07
N ARG A 103 5.22 -26.03 -8.93
CA ARG A 103 5.85 -25.97 -7.61
C ARG A 103 6.16 -27.35 -7.04
N ASP A 104 5.47 -28.39 -7.49
CA ASP A 104 5.69 -29.77 -7.03
C ASP A 104 7.04 -30.29 -7.52
N LEU A 105 7.94 -30.59 -6.59
CA LEU A 105 9.28 -31.11 -6.88
C LEU A 105 9.26 -32.49 -7.56
N LYS A 106 8.12 -33.18 -7.55
CA LYS A 106 7.94 -34.48 -8.22
C LYS A 106 7.63 -34.34 -9.71
N ASN A 107 7.10 -33.21 -10.14
CA ASN A 107 6.73 -32.96 -11.53
C ASN A 107 7.68 -31.93 -12.14
N VAL A 108 8.50 -32.35 -13.11
CA VAL A 108 9.41 -31.43 -13.78
C VAL A 108 8.65 -30.73 -14.90
N VAL A 109 8.23 -29.48 -14.65
CA VAL A 109 7.76 -28.59 -15.71
C VAL A 109 8.98 -28.09 -16.49
N SER A 110 9.00 -28.31 -17.80
CA SER A 110 10.13 -27.89 -18.63
C SER A 110 10.14 -26.36 -18.85
N PRO A 111 11.30 -25.75 -19.17
CA PRO A 111 11.35 -24.34 -19.54
C PRO A 111 10.42 -23.96 -20.70
N GLU A 112 10.27 -24.84 -21.68
CA GLU A 112 9.36 -24.68 -22.82
C GLU A 112 7.91 -24.62 -22.36
N GLU A 113 7.51 -25.58 -21.50
CA GLU A 113 6.16 -25.65 -20.96
C GLU A 113 5.82 -24.40 -20.13
N LEU A 114 6.76 -23.92 -19.31
CA LEU A 114 6.60 -22.68 -18.55
C LEU A 114 6.43 -21.45 -19.46
N TYR A 115 7.24 -21.36 -20.53
CA TYR A 115 7.18 -20.24 -21.48
C TYR A 115 5.83 -20.19 -22.19
N ASP A 116 5.39 -21.31 -22.76
CA ASP A 116 4.13 -21.40 -23.49
C ASP A 116 2.95 -21.07 -22.59
N PHE A 117 2.90 -21.70 -21.41
CA PHE A 117 1.84 -21.46 -20.43
C PHE A 117 1.75 -19.99 -20.04
N LEU A 118 2.89 -19.35 -19.71
CA LEU A 118 2.88 -17.95 -19.31
C LEU A 118 2.52 -17.04 -20.49
N LYS A 119 2.99 -17.31 -21.71
CA LYS A 119 2.60 -16.53 -22.90
C LYS A 119 1.09 -16.50 -23.12
N GLU A 120 0.43 -17.63 -22.92
CA GLU A 120 -1.02 -17.77 -23.11
C GLU A 120 -1.83 -17.21 -21.93
N ASN A 121 -1.29 -17.29 -20.71
CA ASN A 121 -2.07 -17.08 -19.48
C ASN A 121 -1.65 -15.85 -18.66
N LEU A 122 -0.62 -15.09 -19.07
CA LEU A 122 -0.15 -13.94 -18.30
C LEU A 122 -1.27 -12.93 -18.01
N LEU A 123 -2.19 -12.72 -18.96
CA LEU A 123 -3.32 -11.79 -18.82
C LEU A 123 -4.32 -12.17 -17.73
N VAL A 124 -4.41 -13.46 -17.37
CA VAL A 124 -5.35 -13.96 -16.34
C VAL A 124 -5.14 -13.24 -15.01
N PHE A 125 -3.90 -12.92 -14.66
CA PHE A 125 -3.57 -12.12 -13.47
C PHE A 125 -4.26 -10.75 -13.47
N LYS A 126 -4.18 -10.03 -14.60
CA LYS A 126 -4.78 -8.69 -14.73
C LYS A 126 -6.30 -8.76 -14.75
N GLU A 127 -6.86 -9.75 -15.42
CA GLU A 127 -8.31 -9.94 -15.49
C GLU A 127 -8.89 -10.27 -14.12
N PHE A 128 -8.24 -11.15 -13.35
CA PHE A 128 -8.63 -11.44 -11.97
C PHE A 128 -8.58 -10.19 -11.09
N ALA A 129 -7.46 -9.45 -11.12
CA ALA A 129 -7.30 -8.23 -10.32
C ALA A 129 -8.36 -7.18 -10.65
N ARG A 130 -8.62 -6.96 -11.94
CA ARG A 130 -9.68 -6.06 -12.41
C ARG A 130 -11.05 -6.50 -11.92
N GLY A 131 -11.38 -7.78 -12.06
CA GLY A 131 -12.64 -8.35 -11.62
C GLY A 131 -12.88 -8.18 -10.13
N VAL A 132 -11.87 -8.45 -9.30
CA VAL A 132 -11.92 -8.22 -7.85
C VAL A 132 -12.13 -6.74 -7.53
N ILE A 133 -11.39 -5.84 -8.18
CA ILE A 133 -11.52 -4.40 -7.95
C ILE A 133 -12.95 -3.93 -8.25
N GLU A 134 -13.50 -4.28 -9.42
CA GLU A 134 -14.85 -3.86 -9.80
C GLU A 134 -15.92 -4.45 -8.86
N TYR A 135 -15.75 -5.71 -8.45
CA TYR A 135 -16.63 -6.33 -7.46
C TYR A 135 -16.61 -5.56 -6.12
N ILE A 136 -15.43 -5.19 -5.61
CA ILE A 136 -15.31 -4.41 -4.36
C ILE A 136 -15.97 -3.05 -4.50
N LYS A 137 -15.70 -2.33 -5.60
CA LYS A 137 -16.30 -1.00 -5.83
C LYS A 137 -17.83 -1.10 -5.82
N LYS A 138 -18.40 -2.08 -6.53
CA LYS A 138 -19.85 -2.28 -6.63
C LYS A 138 -20.48 -2.66 -5.29
N THR A 139 -19.84 -3.55 -4.52
CA THR A 139 -20.43 -4.08 -3.28
C THR A 139 -20.24 -3.20 -2.05
N THR A 140 -19.20 -2.36 -2.04
CA THR A 140 -18.87 -1.49 -0.90
C THR A 140 -19.17 -0.02 -1.14
N GLY A 141 -19.44 0.40 -2.38
CA GLY A 141 -19.50 1.81 -2.78
C GLY A 141 -18.13 2.52 -2.70
N ASN A 142 -17.05 1.80 -2.40
CA ASN A 142 -15.71 2.34 -2.25
C ASN A 142 -14.99 2.44 -3.60
N TYR A 143 -15.49 3.30 -4.48
CA TYR A 143 -14.99 3.46 -5.85
C TYR A 143 -13.51 3.85 -5.93
N LEU A 144 -13.01 4.53 -4.90
CA LEU A 144 -11.62 4.96 -4.80
C LEU A 144 -10.73 3.92 -4.12
N LEU A 145 -11.27 2.81 -3.59
CA LEU A 145 -10.50 1.85 -2.78
C LEU A 145 -9.75 2.56 -1.64
N ILE A 146 -10.47 3.35 -0.85
CA ILE A 146 -9.97 3.99 0.36
C ILE A 146 -10.08 3.01 1.53
N ASP A 147 -8.95 2.64 2.09
CA ASP A 147 -8.89 1.97 3.39
C ASP A 147 -9.13 2.96 4.53
N PHE A 148 -10.37 3.01 5.03
CA PHE A 148 -10.72 3.85 6.19
C PHE A 148 -10.21 3.29 7.52
N GLU A 149 -9.96 1.98 7.63
CA GLU A 149 -9.38 1.39 8.85
C GLU A 149 -7.95 1.89 9.03
N LEU A 150 -7.15 1.86 7.95
CA LEU A 150 -5.81 2.44 7.90
C LEU A 150 -5.85 3.93 8.27
N LEU A 151 -6.71 4.72 7.62
CA LEU A 151 -6.80 6.17 7.90
C LEU A 151 -7.13 6.46 9.36
N ASN A 152 -8.07 5.72 9.95
CA ASN A 152 -8.46 5.89 11.35
C ASN A 152 -7.35 5.47 12.32
N GLU A 153 -6.66 4.37 12.04
CA GLU A 153 -5.51 3.90 12.82
C GLU A 153 -4.38 4.95 12.81
N LYS A 154 -3.98 5.42 11.63
CA LYS A 154 -2.92 6.42 11.49
C LYS A 154 -3.30 7.75 12.12
N ALA A 155 -4.56 8.19 11.96
CA ALA A 155 -5.06 9.37 12.65
C ALA A 155 -5.00 9.24 14.17
N LYS A 156 -5.24 8.04 14.72
CA LYS A 156 -5.09 7.77 16.16
C LYS A 156 -3.63 7.88 16.59
N PHE A 157 -2.70 7.26 15.87
CA PHE A 157 -1.27 7.34 16.18
C PHE A 157 -0.75 8.77 16.15
N ILE A 158 -1.16 9.58 15.16
CA ILE A 158 -0.82 11.01 15.09
C ILE A 158 -1.31 11.71 16.36
N LYS A 159 -2.60 11.56 16.71
CA LYS A 159 -3.19 12.22 17.89
C LYS A 159 -2.51 11.81 19.19
N ASP A 160 -2.24 10.53 19.37
CA ASP A 160 -1.64 10.00 20.59
C ASP A 160 -0.18 10.45 20.72
N SER A 161 0.57 10.48 19.62
CA SER A 161 1.96 10.99 19.61
C SER A 161 2.02 12.50 19.86
N VAL A 162 1.19 13.29 19.19
CA VAL A 162 1.13 14.75 19.38
C VAL A 162 0.86 15.09 20.85
N LYS A 163 -0.12 14.43 21.49
CA LYS A 163 -0.42 14.62 22.91
C LYS A 163 0.76 14.30 23.83
N LYS A 164 1.50 13.24 23.53
CA LYS A 164 2.67 12.83 24.35
C LYS A 164 3.83 13.80 24.17
N ILE A 165 4.03 14.33 22.97
CA ILE A 165 5.01 15.38 22.71
C ILE A 165 4.62 16.67 23.44
N ASP A 166 3.35 17.09 23.35
CA ASP A 166 2.84 18.28 24.05
C ASP A 166 3.04 18.18 25.57
N PHE A 167 2.78 17.01 26.16
CA PHE A 167 3.01 16.77 27.59
C PHE A 167 4.49 16.97 27.99
N VAL A 168 5.42 16.51 27.15
CA VAL A 168 6.86 16.66 27.42
C VAL A 168 7.27 18.12 27.26
N ILE A 169 6.85 18.78 26.18
CA ILE A 169 7.16 20.21 25.94
C ILE A 169 6.58 21.08 27.07
N SER A 170 5.41 20.74 27.60
CA SER A 170 4.78 21.52 28.67
C SER A 170 5.56 21.52 29.99
N GLN A 171 6.53 20.62 30.17
CA GLN A 171 7.39 20.63 31.36
C GLN A 171 8.44 21.76 31.34
N GLY A 172 8.66 22.39 30.18
CA GLY A 172 9.67 23.43 30.01
C GLY A 172 11.01 22.91 29.50
N PHE A 173 11.86 23.84 29.07
CA PHE A 173 13.14 23.52 28.42
C PHE A 173 14.16 22.90 29.38
N GLU A 174 14.28 23.43 30.61
CA GLU A 174 15.26 22.91 31.58
C GLU A 174 14.96 21.45 31.93
N GLU A 175 13.71 21.12 32.26
CA GLU A 175 13.30 19.75 32.52
C GLU A 175 13.52 18.84 31.30
N PHE A 176 13.22 19.33 30.09
CA PHE A 176 13.47 18.59 28.85
C PHE A 176 14.94 18.24 28.65
N LYS A 177 15.83 19.18 28.97
CA LYS A 177 17.28 19.04 28.83
C LYS A 177 17.88 18.13 29.91
N GLU A 178 17.42 18.25 31.14
CA GLU A 178 17.93 17.49 32.29
C GLU A 178 17.38 16.06 32.38
N THR A 179 16.31 15.74 31.63
CA THR A 179 15.69 14.41 31.60
C THR A 179 15.99 13.70 30.28
N PRO A 180 17.05 12.85 30.19
CA PRO A 180 17.41 12.15 28.95
C PRO A 180 16.25 11.36 28.32
N MET A 181 15.39 10.76 29.14
CA MET A 181 14.24 9.99 28.68
C MET A 181 13.23 10.84 27.89
N TYR A 182 13.12 12.14 28.16
CA TYR A 182 12.23 13.03 27.41
C TYR A 182 12.68 13.21 25.98
N TYR A 183 13.98 13.43 25.78
CA TYR A 183 14.59 13.52 24.45
C TYR A 183 14.29 12.27 23.60
N ASP A 184 14.57 11.08 24.12
CA ASP A 184 14.35 9.83 23.38
C ASP A 184 12.87 9.58 23.06
N ARG A 185 11.99 9.87 24.03
CA ARG A 185 10.55 9.69 23.86
C ARG A 185 9.97 10.62 22.80
N VAL A 186 10.31 11.91 22.82
CA VAL A 186 9.75 12.84 21.83
C VAL A 186 10.29 12.57 20.44
N LYS A 187 11.56 12.14 20.33
CA LYS A 187 12.14 11.67 19.06
C LYS A 187 11.32 10.52 18.48
N TYR A 188 11.03 9.51 19.29
CA TYR A 188 10.19 8.39 18.87
C TYR A 188 8.77 8.82 18.50
N PHE A 189 8.08 9.59 19.35
CA PHE A 189 6.71 10.00 19.08
C PHE A 189 6.60 10.90 17.85
N TYR A 190 7.60 11.75 17.60
CA TYR A 190 7.63 12.58 16.40
C TYR A 190 7.76 11.74 15.14
N GLN A 191 8.66 10.75 15.14
CA GLN A 191 8.78 9.78 14.04
C GLN A 191 7.45 9.05 13.81
N VAL A 192 6.81 8.54 14.87
CA VAL A 192 5.51 7.87 14.75
C VAL A 192 4.43 8.79 14.17
N ALA A 193 4.37 10.06 14.60
CA ALA A 193 3.42 11.04 14.08
C ALA A 193 3.69 11.33 12.58
N TYR A 194 4.95 11.60 12.23
CA TYR A 194 5.37 11.87 10.86
C TYR A 194 5.09 10.69 9.93
N ASP A 195 5.55 9.49 10.29
CA ASP A 195 5.37 8.31 9.45
C ASP A 195 3.89 7.95 9.31
N SER A 196 3.08 8.18 10.35
CA SER A 196 1.63 7.99 10.26
C SER A 196 0.96 9.00 9.32
N LEU A 197 1.37 10.27 9.36
CA LEU A 197 0.89 11.30 8.42
C LEU A 197 1.34 11.00 6.99
N PHE A 198 2.57 10.52 6.83
CA PHE A 198 3.13 10.12 5.55
C PHE A 198 2.43 8.87 4.99
N ASP A 199 2.04 7.91 5.82
CA ASP A 199 1.23 6.75 5.41
C ASP A 199 -0.16 7.17 4.92
N VAL A 200 -0.81 8.13 5.61
CA VAL A 200 -2.06 8.77 5.14
C VAL A 200 -1.83 9.39 3.76
N CYS A 201 -0.72 10.11 3.59
CA CYS A 201 -0.36 10.72 2.32
C CYS A 201 -0.22 9.70 1.20
N LYS A 202 0.62 8.67 1.37
CA LYS A 202 0.87 7.63 0.36
C LYS A 202 -0.40 6.92 -0.07
N HIS A 203 -1.31 6.68 0.86
CA HIS A 203 -2.58 6.01 0.59
C HIS A 203 -3.54 6.89 -0.23
N LEU A 204 -3.60 8.19 0.07
CA LEU A 204 -4.55 9.12 -0.54
C LEU A 204 -4.03 9.81 -1.79
N ALA A 205 -2.72 10.02 -1.93
CA ALA A 205 -2.11 10.72 -3.06
C ALA A 205 -2.56 10.17 -4.44
N PRO A 206 -2.59 8.85 -4.69
CA PRO A 206 -3.12 8.30 -5.95
C PRO A 206 -4.60 8.62 -6.19
N LYS A 207 -5.40 8.78 -5.12
CA LYS A 207 -6.84 9.07 -5.21
C LYS A 207 -7.09 10.50 -5.67
N PHE A 208 -6.16 11.40 -5.39
CA PHE A 208 -6.12 12.76 -5.90
C PHE A 208 -5.36 12.90 -7.24
N GLY A 209 -4.96 11.78 -7.86
CA GLY A 209 -4.30 11.79 -9.17
C GLY A 209 -2.78 12.03 -9.12
N ILE A 210 -2.16 11.96 -7.94
CA ILE A 210 -0.70 12.04 -7.79
C ILE A 210 -0.12 10.66 -8.09
N LYS A 211 0.54 10.53 -9.25
CA LYS A 211 1.07 9.24 -9.74
C LYS A 211 2.50 8.94 -9.30
N LYS A 212 3.28 9.97 -8.95
CA LYS A 212 4.69 9.84 -8.57
C LYS A 212 4.92 10.66 -7.30
N PHE A 213 5.36 9.98 -6.26
CA PHE A 213 5.79 10.56 -4.99
C PHE A 213 6.77 9.58 -4.33
N GLY A 214 7.80 10.12 -3.69
CA GLY A 214 8.67 9.42 -2.77
C GLY A 214 8.46 10.00 -1.37
N ASP A 215 9.57 10.38 -0.74
CA ASP A 215 9.56 11.06 0.57
C ASP A 215 8.94 12.47 0.51
N ASP A 216 8.71 13.00 -0.69
CA ASP A 216 8.08 14.28 -0.99
C ASP A 216 6.53 14.22 -1.06
N CYS A 217 5.91 13.13 -0.62
CA CYS A 217 4.46 12.95 -0.74
C CYS A 217 3.65 14.14 -0.20
N LEU A 218 3.99 14.66 0.98
CA LEU A 218 3.24 15.76 1.61
C LEU A 218 3.40 17.07 0.84
N THR A 219 4.58 17.38 0.29
CA THR A 219 4.76 18.57 -0.55
C THR A 219 4.00 18.41 -1.87
N LYS A 220 3.95 17.20 -2.45
CA LYS A 220 3.07 16.91 -3.60
C LYS A 220 1.58 17.11 -3.29
N MET A 221 1.15 16.88 -2.05
CA MET A 221 -0.22 17.21 -1.64
C MET A 221 -0.46 18.72 -1.60
N VAL A 222 0.54 19.50 -1.17
CA VAL A 222 0.48 20.97 -1.21
C VAL A 222 0.42 21.48 -2.65
N GLU A 223 1.30 21.00 -3.53
CA GLU A 223 1.33 21.35 -4.97
C GLU A 223 0.01 21.05 -5.69
N LYS A 224 -0.78 20.09 -5.19
CA LYS A 224 -2.10 19.72 -5.71
C LYS A 224 -3.27 20.41 -5.03
N GLY A 225 -3.01 21.31 -4.08
CA GLY A 225 -4.04 22.05 -3.34
C GLY A 225 -4.89 21.17 -2.41
N ILE A 226 -4.40 19.98 -2.03
CA ILE A 226 -5.04 19.11 -1.04
C ILE A 226 -4.76 19.62 0.37
N ILE A 227 -3.54 20.15 0.54
CA ILE A 227 -3.10 20.93 1.69
C ILE A 227 -2.87 22.36 1.17
N PRO A 228 -3.28 23.42 1.89
CA PRO A 228 -3.06 24.80 1.46
C PRO A 228 -1.56 25.13 1.24
N GLU A 229 -1.27 25.99 0.26
CA GLU A 229 0.09 26.42 -0.09
C GLU A 229 0.86 27.03 1.09
N SER A 230 0.15 27.67 2.03
CA SER A 230 0.72 28.22 3.26
C SER A 230 1.43 27.18 4.14
N TYR A 231 1.15 25.89 3.96
CA TYR A 231 1.81 24.79 4.69
C TYR A 231 3.08 24.26 4.01
N TYR A 232 3.48 24.76 2.83
CA TYR A 232 4.61 24.21 2.09
C TYR A 232 5.89 24.16 2.94
N GLU A 233 6.29 25.30 3.51
CA GLU A 233 7.48 25.41 4.37
C GLU A 233 7.35 24.56 5.64
N THR A 234 6.17 24.51 6.24
CA THR A 234 5.90 23.68 7.42
C THR A 234 6.11 22.20 7.13
N VAL A 235 5.54 21.70 6.04
CA VAL A 235 5.67 20.31 5.62
C VAL A 235 7.13 19.97 5.31
N LEU A 236 7.85 20.88 4.65
CA LEU A 236 9.27 20.70 4.36
C LEU A 236 10.10 20.59 5.65
N LYS A 237 9.90 21.51 6.61
CA LYS A 237 10.55 21.46 7.93
C LYS A 237 10.25 20.17 8.67
N MET A 238 9.01 19.68 8.60
CA MET A 238 8.64 18.40 9.23
C MET A 238 9.44 17.23 8.64
N SER A 239 9.55 17.17 7.31
CA SER A 239 10.35 16.14 6.64
C SER A 239 11.83 16.23 7.00
N LEU A 240 12.39 17.44 7.04
CA LEU A 240 13.78 17.66 7.39
C LEU A 240 14.08 17.24 8.83
N LEU A 241 13.21 17.59 9.78
CA LEU A 241 13.37 17.17 11.18
C LEU A 241 13.31 15.63 11.29
N LYS A 242 12.33 14.97 10.65
CA LYS A 242 12.26 13.51 10.64
C LYS A 242 13.55 12.89 10.10
N ASN A 243 14.07 13.41 8.98
CA ASN A 243 15.29 12.91 8.36
C ASN A 243 16.52 13.11 9.27
N LYS A 244 16.61 14.25 9.96
CA LYS A 244 17.68 14.51 10.94
C LYS A 244 17.60 13.52 12.11
N LEU A 245 16.40 13.27 12.64
CA LEU A 245 16.22 12.35 13.77
C LEU A 245 16.54 10.88 13.45
N ILE A 246 16.35 10.41 12.22
CA ILE A 246 16.71 9.03 11.83
C ILE A 246 18.18 8.88 11.41
N SER A 247 18.89 9.97 11.19
CA SER A 247 20.29 9.97 10.79
C SER A 247 21.23 9.80 11.99
N THR A 248 22.53 9.65 11.72
CA THR A 248 23.59 9.63 12.76
C THR A 248 23.89 11.01 13.34
N TRP A 249 23.29 12.08 12.83
CA TRP A 249 23.52 13.44 13.32
C TRP A 249 22.84 13.65 14.67
N GLU A 250 23.59 14.14 15.66
CA GLU A 250 23.02 14.58 16.93
C GLU A 250 22.19 15.86 16.72
N VAL A 251 20.92 15.81 17.11
CA VAL A 251 20.08 17.00 17.25
C VAL A 251 20.23 17.45 18.70
N SER A 252 20.66 18.70 18.93
CA SER A 252 20.78 19.18 20.30
C SER A 252 19.40 19.22 21.00
N PRO A 253 19.32 19.07 22.33
CA PRO A 253 18.04 19.19 23.04
C PRO A 253 17.34 20.53 22.78
N GLU A 254 18.10 21.62 22.67
CA GLU A 254 17.57 22.95 22.37
C GLU A 254 16.92 23.02 20.98
N GLU A 255 17.62 22.52 19.96
CA GLU A 255 17.10 22.49 18.60
C GLU A 255 15.83 21.63 18.51
N LEU A 256 15.85 20.45 19.13
CA LEU A 256 14.71 19.53 19.11
C LEU A 256 13.50 20.15 19.82
N TYR A 257 13.70 20.71 21.02
CA TYR A 257 12.63 21.33 21.79
C TYR A 257 11.95 22.47 21.02
N ASN A 258 12.74 23.37 20.43
CA ASN A 258 12.23 24.49 19.65
C ASN A 258 11.48 24.02 18.39
N SER A 259 12.06 23.04 17.67
CA SER A 259 11.43 22.48 16.47
C SER A 259 10.11 21.78 16.79
N LEU A 260 10.03 21.05 17.91
CA LEU A 260 8.78 20.39 18.31
C LEU A 260 7.72 21.41 18.74
N LYS A 261 8.09 22.47 19.46
CA LYS A 261 7.16 23.55 19.84
C LYS A 261 6.56 24.24 18.62
N GLU A 262 7.35 24.41 17.55
CA GLU A 262 6.88 24.94 16.28
C GLU A 262 6.00 23.95 15.50
N LEU A 263 6.48 22.71 15.30
CA LEU A 263 5.92 21.79 14.31
C LEU A 263 4.83 20.87 14.88
N ASN A 264 4.85 20.54 16.17
CA ASN A 264 3.93 19.55 16.75
C ASN A 264 2.46 19.98 16.62
N LYS A 265 2.20 21.29 16.74
CA LYS A 265 0.87 21.88 16.59
C LYS A 265 0.30 21.77 15.18
N GLU A 266 1.13 21.53 14.16
CA GLU A 266 0.72 21.55 12.74
C GLU A 266 0.23 20.19 12.22
N PHE A 267 0.56 19.09 12.91
CA PHE A 267 0.12 17.74 12.51
C PHE A 267 -1.41 17.62 12.38
N ILE A 268 -2.14 18.13 13.37
CA ILE A 268 -3.60 18.01 13.43
C ILE A 268 -4.29 18.92 12.40
N PRO A 269 -3.93 20.21 12.26
CA PRO A 269 -4.40 21.05 11.16
C PRO A 269 -4.18 20.43 9.78
N ILE A 270 -2.96 19.98 9.46
CA ILE A 270 -2.66 19.36 8.16
C ILE A 270 -3.53 18.12 7.92
N LEU A 271 -3.68 17.25 8.92
CA LEU A 271 -4.55 16.08 8.82
C LEU A 271 -6.02 16.46 8.56
N ARG A 272 -6.50 17.57 9.13
CA ARG A 272 -7.85 18.08 8.86
C ARG A 272 -8.00 18.57 7.44
N GLU A 273 -7.02 19.29 6.89
CA GLU A 273 -7.03 19.73 5.49
C GLU A 273 -7.13 18.55 4.53
N ILE A 274 -6.31 17.51 4.75
CA ILE A 274 -6.39 16.26 3.98
C ILE A 274 -7.79 15.62 4.12
N SER A 275 -8.35 15.60 5.33
CA SER A 275 -9.68 15.04 5.59
C SER A 275 -10.80 15.81 4.87
N ASN A 276 -10.72 17.15 4.84
CA ASN A 276 -11.68 18.00 4.16
C ASN A 276 -11.62 17.78 2.65
N SER A 277 -10.41 17.82 2.07
CA SER A 277 -10.16 17.51 0.66
C SER A 277 -10.68 16.12 0.26
N LEU A 278 -10.54 15.12 1.15
CA LEU A 278 -11.08 13.78 0.91
C LEU A 278 -12.61 13.77 0.88
N LYS A 279 -13.28 14.48 1.79
CA LYS A 279 -14.75 14.60 1.79
C LYS A 279 -15.26 15.25 0.50
N GLU A 280 -14.59 16.30 0.02
CA GLU A 280 -14.94 16.95 -1.24
C GLU A 280 -14.77 16.01 -2.44
N LEU A 281 -13.66 15.25 -2.48
CA LEU A 281 -13.41 14.26 -3.52
C LEU A 281 -14.51 13.18 -3.56
N LEU A 282 -14.90 12.67 -2.38
CA LEU A 282 -15.98 11.69 -2.25
C LEU A 282 -17.32 12.27 -2.73
N ASN A 283 -17.66 13.49 -2.34
CA ASN A 283 -18.90 14.16 -2.77
C ASN A 283 -18.97 14.38 -4.29
N LYS A 284 -17.84 14.76 -4.92
CA LYS A 284 -17.75 14.89 -6.39
C LYS A 284 -17.97 13.55 -7.11
N LYS A 285 -17.48 12.45 -6.52
CA LYS A 285 -17.63 11.10 -7.09
C LYS A 285 -19.05 10.56 -6.96
N VAL A 286 -19.73 10.80 -5.84
CA VAL A 286 -21.14 10.41 -5.68
C VAL A 286 -22.03 11.10 -6.72
N LYS A 287 -21.80 12.40 -6.99
CA LYS A 287 -22.55 13.16 -8.02
C LYS A 287 -22.30 12.72 -9.46
N THR A 288 -21.21 12.01 -9.74
CA THR A 288 -20.88 11.53 -11.10
C THR A 288 -21.25 10.06 -11.34
N THR A 289 -21.73 9.37 -10.30
CA THR A 289 -22.10 7.94 -10.36
C THR A 289 -23.62 7.72 -10.21
N ASN A 290 -24.37 8.78 -9.88
CA ASN A 290 -25.84 8.87 -9.96
C ASN A 290 -26.24 9.62 -11.23
#